data_AF-A0A511R583-F1
#
_entry.id   AF-A0A511R583-F1
#
_cell.length_a   1.000
_cell.length_b   1.000
_cell.length_c   1.000
_cell.angle_alpha   90.00
_cell.angle_beta   90.00
_cell.angle_gamma   90.00
#
_symmetry.space_group_name_H-M   'P 1'
#
loop_
_entity.id
_entity.type
_entity.pdbx_description
1 polymer ?
#
loop_
_entity_poly.entity_id
_entity_poly.type
_entity_poly.pdbx_seq_one_letter_code
_entity_poly.pdbx_strand_id
1 'polypeptide(L)'
;MKTTLIDNNLQAVNWNRPEDGYTKMFWDQNVRQFWVDEEIPLSDDKLAWMTLSPAEQRTYEEVLAGLTLLDTVQGSVGMPRISEWVPGFQAKAVLSFMGAMEHMHAKSYSSIFSTLCTSERIEGLFDWVQAQPELQQKLAIIHGAYTQITDEESLYRAMASSVMLESYLFYSGFFFPLYLAGQGRLTSSGEIINLIIRDESIHGVYVGLLAQEVLARLSDKARVRAEAGVVELLEKLDTLETRYTQALYSRIGLEEAVLRFSRYNADKALMNLGLRPHFGVEAQDVNPVVLAGLRTETKNHDFFSTKGNGYIKATRVEPLSDLDFFFPELVPDLQPVFKRDGRQVPFDEMRIVNAVQKAAHATGVVLDFEQVARHIVEPIKLEARQRSLSVEEIQDRVERGLMEIAPEVAKAYILYREERARARRRT
;
A
#
# COMPACT_ATOMS: atom_id res chain seq x y z
N MET A 1 17.49 31.95 28.73
CA MET A 1 18.46 31.16 27.93
C MET A 1 19.10 30.14 28.86
N LYS A 2 18.59 28.91 28.92
CA LYS A 2 19.32 27.79 29.54
C LYS A 2 20.35 27.35 28.51
N THR A 3 21.62 27.61 28.80
CA THR A 3 22.76 27.11 28.03
C THR A 3 22.67 25.59 28.02
N THR A 4 22.37 25.00 26.86
CA THR A 4 22.38 23.56 26.65
C THR A 4 23.81 23.10 26.84
N LEU A 5 24.11 22.50 28.00
CA LEU A 5 25.29 21.66 28.15
C LEU A 5 25.10 20.53 27.14
N ILE A 6 25.90 20.53 26.08
CA ILE A 6 26.03 19.38 25.19
C ILE A 6 26.49 18.24 26.10
N ASP A 7 25.65 17.23 26.28
CA ASP A 7 26.04 16.03 26.99
C ASP A 7 27.13 15.35 26.17
N ASN A 8 28.39 15.55 26.58
CA ASN A 8 29.59 15.20 25.82
C ASN A 8 29.88 13.68 25.77
N ASN A 9 28.96 12.86 26.24
CA ASN A 9 29.13 11.41 26.31
C ASN A 9 28.21 10.71 25.30
N LEU A 10 28.66 10.63 24.05
CA LEU A 10 27.97 9.85 23.01
C LEU A 10 28.00 8.36 23.38
N GLN A 11 26.83 7.74 23.44
CA GLN A 11 26.67 6.32 23.80
C GLN A 11 26.16 5.51 22.60
N ALA A 12 26.62 4.26 22.48
CA ALA A 12 26.10 3.32 21.49
C ALA A 12 24.86 2.59 22.04
N VAL A 13 23.87 2.34 21.17
CA VAL A 13 22.72 1.49 21.50
C VAL A 13 23.18 0.04 21.70
N ASN A 14 22.72 -0.61 22.78
CA ASN A 14 23.02 -2.01 23.08
C ASN A 14 21.75 -2.87 23.01
N TRP A 15 21.50 -3.49 21.86
CA TRP A 15 20.34 -4.38 21.65
C TRP A 15 20.42 -5.72 22.41
N ASN A 16 21.58 -6.07 23.00
CA ASN A 16 21.71 -7.24 23.87
C ASN A 16 21.20 -6.97 25.30
N ARG A 17 20.90 -5.71 25.64
CA ARG A 17 20.32 -5.31 26.92
C ARG A 17 19.03 -4.53 26.64
N PRO A 18 17.86 -5.18 26.68
CA PRO A 18 16.57 -4.51 26.46
C PRO A 18 16.39 -3.33 27.43
N GLU A 19 15.91 -2.20 26.91
CA GLU A 19 15.58 -1.00 27.72
C GLU A 19 14.23 -1.18 28.45
N ASP A 20 13.31 -1.93 27.84
CA ASP A 20 11.98 -2.27 28.36
C ASP A 20 11.57 -3.69 27.91
N GLY A 21 10.33 -4.08 28.23
CA GLY A 21 9.79 -5.41 27.94
C GLY A 21 9.17 -5.59 26.55
N TYR A 22 9.04 -4.54 25.74
CA TYR A 22 8.21 -4.57 24.52
C TYR A 22 8.86 -3.96 23.27
N THR A 23 9.72 -2.95 23.39
CA THR A 23 10.32 -2.21 22.26
C THR A 23 10.98 -3.12 21.24
N LYS A 24 11.71 -4.16 21.68
CA LYS A 24 12.30 -5.14 20.75
C LYS A 24 11.24 -5.88 19.92
N MET A 25 10.10 -6.25 20.52
CA MET A 25 9.01 -6.90 19.81
C MET A 25 8.45 -5.98 18.73
N PHE A 26 8.25 -4.70 19.04
CA PHE A 26 7.79 -3.70 18.08
C PHE A 26 8.79 -3.49 16.95
N TRP A 27 10.09 -3.42 17.25
CA TRP A 27 11.14 -3.39 16.24
C TRP A 27 11.05 -4.60 15.29
N ASP A 28 11.06 -5.81 15.85
CA ASP A 28 11.02 -7.04 15.06
C ASP A 28 9.75 -7.12 14.20
N GLN A 29 8.60 -6.69 14.73
CA GLN A 29 7.33 -6.72 14.03
C GLN A 29 7.30 -5.71 12.86
N ASN A 30 7.72 -4.47 13.09
CA ASN A 30 7.84 -3.43 12.06
C ASN A 30 8.71 -3.91 10.89
N VAL A 31 9.89 -4.48 11.18
CA VAL A 31 10.80 -4.98 10.14
C VAL A 31 10.20 -6.15 9.35
N ARG A 32 9.49 -7.08 10.01
CA ARG A 32 8.87 -8.25 9.34
C ARG A 32 7.74 -7.88 8.37
N GLN A 33 7.15 -6.71 8.57
CA GLN A 33 6.02 -6.23 7.80
C GLN A 33 6.37 -5.07 6.87
N PHE A 34 7.67 -4.75 6.72
CA PHE A 34 8.14 -3.82 5.71
C PHE A 34 7.58 -4.17 4.32
N TRP A 35 7.18 -3.15 3.59
CA TRP A 35 6.62 -3.24 2.25
C TRP A 35 6.97 -1.98 1.45
N VAL A 36 6.87 -2.08 0.13
CA VAL A 36 7.00 -0.94 -0.79
C VAL A 36 5.83 -0.95 -1.76
N ASP A 37 5.38 0.23 -2.18
CA ASP A 37 4.19 0.39 -3.02
C ASP A 37 4.37 -0.21 -4.42
N GLU A 38 5.60 -0.29 -4.94
CA GLU A 38 5.89 -0.90 -6.23
C GLU A 38 5.59 -2.40 -6.31
N GLU A 39 5.42 -3.08 -5.18
CA GLU A 39 5.05 -4.50 -5.15
C GLU A 39 3.56 -4.74 -5.46
N ILE A 40 2.75 -3.68 -5.52
CA ILE A 40 1.31 -3.76 -5.73
C ILE A 40 0.94 -3.32 -7.17
N PRO A 41 0.27 -4.17 -7.97
CA PRO A 41 -0.08 -3.86 -9.35
C PRO A 41 -1.28 -2.89 -9.42
N LEU A 42 -1.02 -1.60 -9.21
CA LEU A 42 -2.04 -0.55 -9.22
C LEU A 42 -2.73 -0.37 -10.57
N SER A 43 -2.10 -0.80 -11.67
CA SER A 43 -2.70 -0.74 -13.01
C SER A 43 -4.02 -1.49 -13.12
N ASP A 44 -4.20 -2.53 -12.30
CA ASP A 44 -5.36 -3.42 -12.31
C ASP A 44 -6.65 -2.67 -11.90
N ASP A 45 -6.50 -1.55 -11.20
CA ASP A 45 -7.60 -0.72 -10.73
C ASP A 45 -8.16 0.23 -11.80
N LYS A 46 -7.47 0.44 -12.93
CA LYS A 46 -7.84 1.46 -13.94
C LYS A 46 -9.26 1.27 -14.49
N LEU A 47 -9.66 0.04 -14.80
CA LEU A 47 -11.00 -0.22 -15.32
C LEU A 47 -12.06 0.06 -14.26
N ALA A 48 -11.85 -0.42 -13.02
CA ALA A 48 -12.76 -0.14 -11.91
C ALA A 48 -12.87 1.37 -11.63
N TRP A 49 -11.75 2.09 -11.70
CA TRP A 49 -11.69 3.54 -11.56
C TRP A 49 -12.56 4.29 -12.58
N MET A 50 -12.52 3.86 -13.85
CA MET A 50 -13.34 4.46 -14.92
C MET A 50 -14.85 4.24 -14.73
N THR A 51 -15.26 3.24 -13.94
CA THR A 51 -16.67 2.99 -13.63
C THR A 51 -17.22 3.84 -12.49
N LEU A 52 -16.36 4.49 -11.70
CA LEU A 52 -16.79 5.37 -10.62
C LEU A 52 -17.49 6.60 -11.18
N SER A 53 -18.54 7.05 -10.50
CA SER A 53 -19.15 8.34 -10.79
C SER A 53 -18.14 9.47 -10.52
N PRO A 54 -18.31 10.65 -11.16
CA PRO A 54 -17.46 11.80 -10.88
C PRO A 54 -17.44 12.21 -9.40
N ALA A 55 -18.55 11.99 -8.68
CA ALA A 55 -18.63 12.26 -7.25
C ALA A 55 -17.79 11.28 -6.43
N GLU A 56 -17.86 9.98 -6.74
CA GLU A 56 -17.03 8.95 -6.10
C GLU A 56 -15.55 9.18 -6.40
N GLN A 57 -15.16 9.43 -7.66
CA GLN A 57 -13.77 9.72 -8.02
C GLN A 57 -13.22 10.90 -7.23
N ARG A 58 -13.98 12.01 -7.19
CA ARG A 58 -13.54 13.21 -6.49
C ARG A 58 -13.43 12.99 -4.98
N THR A 59 -14.38 12.29 -4.36
CA THR A 59 -14.29 11.94 -2.94
C THR A 59 -13.07 11.06 -2.68
N TYR A 60 -12.81 10.06 -3.52
CA TYR A 60 -11.65 9.18 -3.40
C TYR A 60 -10.32 9.96 -3.50
N GLU A 61 -10.21 10.83 -4.50
CA GLU A 61 -9.05 11.71 -4.72
C GLU A 61 -8.80 12.64 -3.53
N GLU A 62 -9.81 13.39 -3.08
CA GLU A 62 -9.71 14.34 -1.96
C GLU A 62 -9.36 13.62 -0.64
N VAL A 63 -9.88 12.41 -0.45
CA VAL A 63 -9.55 11.54 0.70
C VAL A 63 -8.08 11.16 0.70
N LEU A 64 -7.58 10.58 -0.39
CA LEU A 64 -6.18 10.17 -0.47
C LEU A 64 -5.24 11.37 -0.32
N ALA A 65 -5.60 12.53 -0.88
CA ALA A 65 -4.78 13.73 -0.80
C ALA A 65 -4.72 14.26 0.63
N GLY A 66 -5.84 14.16 1.37
CA GLY A 66 -5.90 14.42 2.80
C GLY A 66 -4.98 13.51 3.60
N LEU A 67 -5.04 12.20 3.36
CA LEU A 67 -4.17 11.21 4.01
C LEU A 67 -2.68 11.51 3.76
N THR A 68 -2.31 11.82 2.51
CA THR A 68 -0.93 12.20 2.15
C THR A 68 -0.38 13.32 3.03
N LEU A 69 -1.19 14.35 3.33
CA LEU A 69 -0.76 15.45 4.20
C LEU A 69 -0.57 15.01 5.66
N LEU A 70 -1.46 14.16 6.17
CA LEU A 70 -1.36 13.63 7.53
C LEU A 70 -0.07 12.80 7.71
N ASP A 71 0.16 11.82 6.83
CA ASP A 71 1.37 10.99 6.80
C ASP A 71 2.64 11.85 6.63
N THR A 72 2.58 12.88 5.76
CA THR A 72 3.71 13.80 5.56
C THR A 72 4.10 14.50 6.86
N VAL A 73 3.15 15.04 7.61
CA VAL A 73 3.44 15.71 8.90
C VAL A 73 3.88 14.69 9.94
N GLN A 74 3.34 13.49 9.92
CA GLN A 74 3.70 12.45 10.88
C GLN A 74 5.16 11.98 10.72
N GLY A 75 5.58 11.70 9.48
CA GLY A 75 6.95 11.31 9.17
C GLY A 75 7.95 12.45 9.35
N SER A 76 7.61 13.66 8.90
CA SER A 76 8.55 14.80 8.88
C SER A 76 8.63 15.59 10.19
N VAL A 77 7.59 15.55 11.01
CA VAL A 77 7.49 16.34 12.25
C VAL A 77 7.15 15.46 13.45
N GLY A 78 6.05 14.70 13.40
CA GLY A 78 5.53 13.94 14.54
C GLY A 78 6.55 12.99 15.16
N MET A 79 6.90 11.94 14.41
CA MET A 79 7.85 10.91 14.86
C MET A 79 9.23 11.50 15.24
N PRO A 80 9.84 12.40 14.44
CA PRO A 80 11.10 13.04 14.81
C PRO A 80 11.02 13.83 16.12
N ARG A 81 10.00 14.67 16.32
CA ARG A 81 9.85 15.51 17.52
C ARG A 81 9.63 14.69 18.77
N ILE A 82 8.84 13.62 18.69
CA ILE A 82 8.65 12.69 19.81
C ILE A 82 9.97 11.97 20.11
N SER A 83 10.66 11.46 19.08
CA SER A 83 11.94 10.76 19.21
C SER A 83 13.06 11.61 19.84
N GLU A 84 13.08 12.93 19.60
CA GLU A 84 14.01 13.86 20.26
C GLU A 84 13.90 13.80 21.80
N TRP A 85 12.67 13.66 22.32
CA TRP A 85 12.36 13.72 23.75
C TRP A 85 12.28 12.38 24.46
N VAL A 86 12.12 11.27 23.73
CA VAL A 86 12.16 9.92 24.31
C VAL A 86 13.60 9.60 24.75
N PRO A 87 13.85 9.06 25.96
CA PRO A 87 15.22 8.84 26.43
C PRO A 87 15.92 7.61 25.83
N GLY A 88 15.18 6.51 25.60
CA GLY A 88 15.75 5.21 25.21
C GLY A 88 16.21 5.14 23.75
N PHE A 89 17.42 4.63 23.50
CA PHE A 89 17.96 4.54 22.14
C PHE A 89 17.27 3.46 21.30
N GLN A 90 16.77 2.39 21.92
CA GLN A 90 15.99 1.36 21.21
C GLN A 90 14.63 1.93 20.79
N ALA A 91 14.00 2.70 21.68
CA ALA A 91 12.74 3.36 21.37
C ALA A 91 12.88 4.41 20.26
N LYS A 92 13.95 5.20 20.30
CA LYS A 92 14.30 6.12 19.20
C LYS A 92 14.43 5.41 17.86
N ALA A 93 15.07 4.24 17.83
CA ALA A 93 15.21 3.46 16.61
C ALA A 93 13.85 3.00 16.05
N VAL A 94 12.93 2.55 16.91
CA VAL A 94 11.56 2.20 16.49
C VAL A 94 10.83 3.42 15.95
N LEU A 95 10.84 4.56 16.64
CA LEU A 95 10.19 5.79 16.18
C LEU A 95 10.79 6.30 14.86
N SER A 96 12.10 6.17 14.66
CA SER A 96 12.75 6.50 13.39
C SER A 96 12.34 5.56 12.26
N PHE A 97 12.13 4.27 12.53
CA PHE A 97 11.59 3.34 11.55
C PHE A 97 10.15 3.72 11.18
N MET A 98 9.30 3.98 12.18
CA MET A 98 7.92 4.41 11.97
C MET A 98 7.90 5.70 11.12
N GLY A 99 8.70 6.70 11.45
CA GLY A 99 8.83 7.93 10.66
C GLY A 99 9.26 7.70 9.20
N ALA A 100 10.09 6.69 8.93
CA ALA A 100 10.40 6.29 7.56
C ALA A 100 9.20 5.61 6.86
N MET A 101 8.42 4.81 7.57
CA MET A 101 7.20 4.20 7.04
C MET A 101 6.12 5.23 6.73
N GLU A 102 5.95 6.28 7.53
CA GLU A 102 5.05 7.42 7.21
C GLU A 102 5.40 8.04 5.84
N HIS A 103 6.69 8.13 5.51
CA HIS A 103 7.10 8.60 4.18
C HIS A 103 6.79 7.60 3.06
N MET A 104 6.86 6.30 3.35
CA MET A 104 6.41 5.25 2.43
C MET A 104 4.90 5.31 2.22
N HIS A 105 4.12 5.54 3.28
CA HIS A 105 2.67 5.73 3.20
C HIS A 105 2.33 6.92 2.30
N ALA A 106 2.91 8.09 2.58
CA ALA A 106 2.71 9.30 1.78
C ALA A 106 3.08 9.09 0.29
N LYS A 107 4.19 8.41 0.02
CA LYS A 107 4.61 8.06 -1.34
C LYS A 107 3.61 7.12 -2.02
N SER A 108 3.08 6.13 -1.32
CA SER A 108 2.16 5.13 -1.89
C SER A 108 0.88 5.75 -2.45
N TYR A 109 0.34 6.81 -1.83
CA TYR A 109 -0.79 7.55 -2.41
C TYR A 109 -0.41 8.23 -3.73
N SER A 110 0.83 8.71 -3.86
CA SER A 110 1.32 9.31 -5.10
C SER A 110 1.37 8.30 -6.23
N SER A 111 1.73 7.04 -5.93
CA SER A 111 1.69 5.93 -6.88
C SER A 111 0.26 5.58 -7.31
N ILE A 112 -0.72 5.65 -6.40
CA ILE A 112 -2.14 5.52 -6.73
C ILE A 112 -2.56 6.67 -7.66
N PHE A 113 -2.23 7.92 -7.30
CA PHE A 113 -2.56 9.09 -8.12
C PHE A 113 -1.97 9.01 -9.53
N SER A 114 -0.68 8.74 -9.67
CA SER A 114 -0.03 8.66 -11.00
C SER A 114 -0.61 7.56 -11.87
N THR A 115 -1.23 6.55 -11.26
CA THR A 115 -1.85 5.43 -11.98
C THR A 115 -3.27 5.73 -12.43
N LEU A 116 -4.05 6.44 -11.60
CA LEU A 116 -5.49 6.64 -11.81
C LEU A 116 -5.87 8.05 -12.30
N CYS A 117 -5.03 9.04 -12.06
CA CYS A 117 -5.32 10.46 -12.26
C CYS A 117 -4.36 11.11 -13.27
N THR A 118 -4.79 12.22 -13.87
CA THR A 118 -3.93 13.07 -14.72
C THR A 118 -3.10 14.01 -13.85
N SER A 119 -1.94 14.46 -14.34
CA SER A 119 -1.08 15.41 -13.60
C SER A 119 -1.79 16.71 -13.22
N GLU A 120 -2.63 17.25 -14.11
CA GLU A 120 -3.44 18.46 -13.83
C GLU A 120 -4.41 18.25 -12.66
N ARG A 121 -5.06 17.08 -12.59
CA ARG A 121 -5.93 16.73 -11.45
C ARG A 121 -5.11 16.62 -10.16
N ILE A 122 -3.95 16.00 -10.23
CA ILE A 122 -3.06 15.83 -9.08
C ILE A 122 -2.64 17.19 -8.51
N GLU A 123 -2.18 18.10 -9.37
CA GLU A 123 -1.83 19.47 -8.96
C GLU A 123 -3.01 20.18 -8.28
N GLY A 124 -4.20 20.10 -8.87
CA GLY A 124 -5.42 20.67 -8.27
C GLY A 124 -5.79 20.07 -6.91
N LEU A 125 -5.45 18.80 -6.65
CA LEU A 125 -5.65 18.17 -5.34
C LEU A 125 -4.67 18.72 -4.29
N PHE A 126 -3.41 18.97 -4.65
CA PHE A 126 -2.45 19.58 -3.72
C PHE A 126 -2.82 21.03 -3.39
N ASP A 127 -3.36 21.78 -4.34
CA ASP A 127 -3.93 23.10 -4.08
C ASP A 127 -5.16 23.01 -3.16
N TRP A 128 -6.05 22.04 -3.40
CA TRP A 128 -7.20 21.79 -2.54
C TRP A 128 -6.78 21.44 -1.11
N VAL A 129 -5.77 20.59 -0.92
CA VAL A 129 -5.22 20.21 0.40
C VAL A 129 -4.77 21.44 1.18
N GLN A 130 -4.09 22.39 0.52
CA GLN A 130 -3.65 23.63 1.15
C GLN A 130 -4.82 24.55 1.52
N ALA A 131 -5.87 24.56 0.70
CA ALA A 131 -7.03 25.44 0.88
C ALA A 131 -8.12 24.85 1.79
N GLN A 132 -8.13 23.54 2.05
CA GLN A 132 -9.20 22.88 2.80
C GLN A 132 -9.14 23.27 4.29
N PRO A 133 -10.12 24.06 4.80
CA PRO A 133 -10.05 24.64 6.14
C PRO A 133 -10.03 23.62 7.29
N GLU A 134 -10.91 22.63 7.27
CA GLU A 134 -11.01 21.62 8.32
C GLU A 134 -9.76 20.74 8.39
N LEU A 135 -9.20 20.34 7.23
CA LEU A 135 -7.97 19.57 7.16
C LEU A 135 -6.78 20.36 7.73
N GLN A 136 -6.62 21.62 7.33
CA GLN A 136 -5.56 22.48 7.84
C GLN A 136 -5.72 22.74 9.34
N GLN A 137 -6.95 22.96 9.82
CA GLN A 137 -7.23 23.21 11.24
C GLN A 137 -6.93 21.99 12.10
N LYS A 138 -7.38 20.78 11.71
CA LYS A 138 -7.08 19.58 12.50
C LYS A 138 -5.58 19.31 12.55
N LEU A 139 -4.88 19.50 11.44
CA LEU A 139 -3.44 19.31 11.39
C LEU A 139 -2.67 20.37 12.18
N ALA A 140 -3.13 21.62 12.20
CA ALA A 140 -2.52 22.68 13.00
C ALA A 140 -2.56 22.37 14.51
N ILE A 141 -3.63 21.73 14.99
CA ILE A 141 -3.74 21.27 16.38
C ILE A 141 -2.67 20.21 16.68
N ILE A 142 -2.59 19.19 15.83
CA ILE A 142 -1.63 18.07 15.98
C ILE A 142 -0.19 18.57 15.89
N HIS A 143 0.13 19.35 14.85
CA HIS A 143 1.43 19.97 14.65
C HIS A 143 1.83 20.89 15.83
N GLY A 144 0.87 21.63 16.40
CA GLY A 144 1.07 22.44 17.59
C GLY A 144 1.49 21.59 18.80
N ALA A 145 0.93 20.40 18.98
CA ALA A 145 1.34 19.49 20.04
C ALA A 145 2.80 19.02 19.86
N TYR A 146 3.21 18.67 18.63
CA TYR A 146 4.58 18.21 18.34
C TYR A 146 5.65 19.29 18.51
N THR A 147 5.34 20.53 18.16
CA THR A 147 6.33 21.63 18.16
C THR A 147 6.45 22.35 19.50
N GLN A 148 5.59 22.03 20.46
CA GLN A 148 5.54 22.66 21.78
C GLN A 148 5.89 21.69 22.92
N ILE A 149 6.73 20.69 22.65
CA ILE A 149 7.24 19.77 23.67
C ILE A 149 8.35 20.50 24.45
N THR A 150 8.13 20.66 25.76
CA THR A 150 9.08 21.33 26.67
C THR A 150 9.29 20.58 28.00
N ASP A 151 8.44 19.61 28.30
CA ASP A 151 8.40 18.83 29.54
C ASP A 151 7.64 17.51 29.32
N GLU A 152 7.55 16.67 30.35
CA GLU A 152 6.84 15.39 30.27
C GLU A 152 5.33 15.53 30.03
N GLU A 153 4.68 16.58 30.55
CA GLU A 153 3.23 16.80 30.35
C GLU A 153 2.93 17.16 28.87
N SER A 154 3.78 17.99 28.26
CA SER A 154 3.71 18.32 26.84
C SER A 154 4.18 17.18 25.92
N LEU A 155 5.13 16.34 26.36
CA LEU A 155 5.49 15.11 25.65
C LEU A 155 4.32 14.13 25.61
N TYR A 156 3.65 13.92 26.75
CA TYR A 156 2.44 13.10 26.81
C TYR A 156 1.36 13.64 25.87
N ARG A 157 1.13 14.96 25.85
CA ARG A 157 0.18 15.58 24.92
C ARG A 157 0.56 15.33 23.46
N ALA A 158 1.83 15.44 23.11
CA ALA A 158 2.32 15.16 21.76
C ALA A 158 2.11 13.68 21.37
N MET A 159 2.43 12.74 22.26
CA MET A 159 2.19 11.31 22.03
C MET A 159 0.69 10.99 21.92
N ALA A 160 -0.15 11.60 22.76
CA ALA A 160 -1.59 11.44 22.66
C ALA A 160 -2.14 12.03 21.35
N SER A 161 -1.63 13.17 20.89
CA SER A 161 -1.96 13.72 19.56
C SER A 161 -1.51 12.78 18.42
N SER A 162 -0.35 12.14 18.54
CA SER A 162 0.13 11.11 17.61
C SER A 162 -0.84 9.93 17.53
N VAL A 163 -1.23 9.38 18.69
CA VAL A 163 -2.19 8.27 18.74
C VAL A 163 -3.55 8.69 18.18
N MET A 164 -4.02 9.92 18.42
CA MET A 164 -5.25 10.43 17.81
C MET A 164 -5.12 10.57 16.29
N LEU A 165 -3.96 10.95 15.77
CA LEU A 165 -3.73 11.00 14.33
C LEU A 165 -3.79 9.59 13.73
N GLU A 166 -2.91 8.71 14.20
CA GLU A 166 -2.67 7.33 13.70
C GLU A 166 -3.87 6.40 13.89
N SER A 167 -4.50 6.44 15.07
CA SER A 167 -5.57 5.51 15.46
C SER A 167 -6.98 6.09 15.33
N TYR A 168 -7.16 7.33 14.84
CA TYR A 168 -8.48 7.94 14.69
C TYR A 168 -8.62 8.82 13.44
N LEU A 169 -7.82 9.87 13.28
CA LEU A 169 -8.03 10.87 12.22
C LEU A 169 -7.80 10.31 10.80
N PHE A 170 -6.92 9.33 10.62
CA PHE A 170 -6.77 8.65 9.32
C PHE A 170 -8.00 7.81 8.94
N TYR A 171 -8.76 7.31 9.92
CA TYR A 171 -9.80 6.31 9.68
C TYR A 171 -11.02 6.87 8.94
N SER A 172 -11.26 8.18 9.00
CA SER A 172 -12.27 8.79 8.12
C SER A 172 -11.90 8.62 6.65
N GLY A 173 -10.62 8.79 6.30
CA GLY A 173 -10.12 8.60 4.95
C GLY A 173 -9.96 7.13 4.55
N PHE A 174 -9.55 6.25 5.46
CA PHE A 174 -9.45 4.82 5.16
C PHE A 174 -10.80 4.16 4.83
N PHE A 175 -11.92 4.72 5.31
CA PHE A 175 -13.24 4.14 5.11
C PHE A 175 -13.56 3.85 3.65
N PHE A 176 -13.36 4.81 2.76
CA PHE A 176 -13.89 4.72 1.39
C PHE A 176 -13.07 3.79 0.48
N PRO A 177 -11.73 3.82 0.50
CA PRO A 177 -10.93 2.79 -0.16
C PRO A 177 -11.26 1.38 0.34
N LEU A 178 -11.40 1.17 1.65
CA LEU A 178 -11.80 -0.14 2.19
C LEU A 178 -13.19 -0.56 1.74
N TYR A 179 -14.13 0.38 1.73
CA TYR A 179 -15.51 0.14 1.30
C TYR A 179 -15.57 -0.31 -0.17
N LEU A 180 -14.83 0.36 -1.06
CA LEU A 180 -14.75 -0.03 -2.48
C LEU A 180 -14.03 -1.38 -2.64
N ALA A 181 -12.89 -1.57 -1.97
CA ALA A 181 -12.10 -2.79 -2.06
C ALA A 181 -12.89 -4.02 -1.58
N GLY A 182 -13.65 -3.89 -0.48
CA GLY A 182 -14.52 -4.95 0.02
C GLY A 182 -15.71 -5.26 -0.90
N GLN A 183 -15.98 -4.41 -1.89
CA GLN A 183 -16.95 -4.65 -2.98
C GLN A 183 -16.28 -5.18 -4.26
N GLY A 184 -14.98 -5.47 -4.23
CA GLY A 184 -14.22 -5.92 -5.39
C GLY A 184 -13.84 -4.81 -6.37
N ARG A 185 -13.85 -3.54 -5.93
CA ARG A 185 -13.47 -2.37 -6.74
C ARG A 185 -12.23 -1.71 -6.15
N LEU A 186 -11.31 -1.27 -7.00
CA LEU A 186 -10.04 -0.67 -6.53
C LEU A 186 -9.29 -1.57 -5.52
N THR A 187 -9.22 -2.88 -5.79
CA THR A 187 -8.69 -3.86 -4.84
C THR A 187 -7.19 -3.72 -4.63
N SER A 188 -6.43 -3.30 -5.64
CA SER A 188 -4.99 -3.08 -5.52
C SER A 188 -4.68 -1.88 -4.63
N SER A 189 -5.37 -0.76 -4.84
CA SER A 189 -5.29 0.42 -3.98
C SER A 189 -5.78 0.08 -2.56
N GLY A 190 -6.85 -0.69 -2.44
CA GLY A 190 -7.34 -1.20 -1.16
C GLY A 190 -6.32 -2.04 -0.40
N GLU A 191 -5.47 -2.79 -1.10
CA GLU A 191 -4.39 -3.55 -0.46
C GLU A 191 -3.31 -2.63 0.12
N ILE A 192 -2.92 -1.57 -0.58
CA ILE A 192 -2.04 -0.53 -0.03
C ILE A 192 -2.62 0.03 1.27
N ILE A 193 -3.91 0.37 1.29
CA ILE A 193 -4.58 0.88 2.50
C ILE A 193 -4.55 -0.14 3.64
N ASN A 194 -4.69 -1.44 3.37
CA ASN A 194 -4.56 -2.46 4.43
C ASN A 194 -3.14 -2.56 4.98
N LEU A 195 -2.12 -2.43 4.12
CA LEU A 195 -0.72 -2.42 4.54
C LEU A 195 -0.43 -1.22 5.45
N ILE A 196 -0.92 -0.02 5.07
CA ILE A 196 -0.84 1.18 5.90
C ILE A 196 -1.54 0.96 7.25
N ILE A 197 -2.79 0.49 7.26
CA ILE A 197 -3.54 0.24 8.52
C ILE A 197 -2.81 -0.74 9.43
N ARG A 198 -2.17 -1.77 8.87
CA ARG A 198 -1.36 -2.70 9.65
C ARG A 198 -0.19 -2.00 10.34
N ASP A 199 0.46 -1.05 9.68
CA ASP A 199 1.53 -0.24 10.25
C ASP A 199 0.98 0.74 11.31
N GLU A 200 -0.07 1.51 10.97
CA GLU A 200 -0.73 2.46 11.88
C GLU A 200 -1.26 1.81 13.16
N SER A 201 -1.75 0.57 13.08
CA SER A 201 -2.19 -0.19 14.25
C SER A 201 -1.05 -0.46 15.24
N ILE A 202 0.17 -0.62 14.74
CA ILE A 202 1.37 -0.83 15.55
C ILE A 202 1.92 0.49 16.05
N HIS A 203 1.92 1.52 15.21
CA HIS A 203 2.34 2.88 15.59
C HIS A 203 1.52 3.35 16.79
N GLY A 204 0.19 3.27 16.68
CA GLY A 204 -0.74 3.74 17.72
C GLY A 204 -0.60 3.01 19.04
N VAL A 205 -0.39 1.69 19.01
CA VAL A 205 -0.16 0.90 20.24
C VAL A 205 1.19 1.24 20.85
N TYR A 206 2.26 1.32 20.05
CA TYR A 206 3.60 1.58 20.55
C TYR A 206 3.72 2.97 21.19
N VAL A 207 3.27 4.01 20.48
CA VAL A 207 3.27 5.38 20.99
C VAL A 207 2.33 5.51 22.19
N GLY A 208 1.20 4.80 22.18
CA GLY A 208 0.29 4.72 23.33
C GLY A 208 0.93 4.13 24.58
N LEU A 209 1.72 3.06 24.46
CA LEU A 209 2.48 2.48 25.58
C LEU A 209 3.53 3.46 26.12
N LEU A 210 4.30 4.12 25.24
CA LEU A 210 5.25 5.17 25.64
C LEU A 210 4.53 6.32 26.36
N ALA A 211 3.36 6.73 25.87
CA ALA A 211 2.56 7.78 26.49
C ALA A 211 2.12 7.38 27.91
N GLN A 212 1.69 6.13 28.11
CA GLN A 212 1.32 5.62 29.43
C GLN A 212 2.51 5.63 30.40
N GLU A 213 3.73 5.32 29.95
CA GLU A 213 4.94 5.41 30.77
C GLU A 213 5.31 6.86 31.13
N VAL A 214 5.12 7.81 30.21
CA VAL A 214 5.29 9.25 30.50
C VAL A 214 4.24 9.68 31.53
N LEU A 215 2.98 9.32 31.33
CA LEU A 215 1.87 9.66 32.24
C LEU A 215 2.10 9.13 33.65
N ALA A 216 2.62 7.90 33.78
CA ALA A 216 2.92 7.25 35.06
C ALA A 216 4.02 7.96 35.87
N ARG A 217 4.88 8.75 35.22
CA ARG A 217 5.93 9.55 35.88
C ARG A 217 5.45 10.92 36.34
N LEU A 218 4.29 11.37 35.87
CA LEU A 218 3.70 12.64 36.29
C LEU A 218 3.14 12.54 37.72
N SER A 219 3.10 13.69 38.41
CA SER A 219 2.36 13.80 39.68
C SER A 219 0.86 13.54 39.49
N ASP A 220 0.15 13.09 40.52
CA ASP A 220 -1.28 12.81 40.45
C ASP A 220 -2.11 13.98 39.88
N LYS A 221 -1.78 15.21 40.30
CA LYS A 221 -2.45 16.42 39.80
C LYS A 221 -2.17 16.68 38.31
N ALA A 222 -0.96 16.39 37.85
CA ALA A 222 -0.58 16.56 36.45
C ALA A 222 -1.21 15.46 35.58
N ARG A 223 -1.24 14.21 36.07
CA ARG A 223 -1.93 13.09 35.41
C ARG A 223 -3.40 13.39 35.15
N VAL A 224 -4.17 13.78 36.17
CA VAL A 224 -5.60 14.12 36.02
C VAL A 224 -5.81 15.23 34.98
N ARG A 225 -4.94 16.25 34.98
CA ARG A 225 -5.01 17.34 34.00
C ARG A 225 -4.68 16.87 32.59
N ALA A 226 -3.66 16.03 32.45
CA ALA A 226 -3.22 15.48 31.18
C ALA A 226 -4.29 14.61 30.54
N GLU A 227 -4.89 13.69 31.31
CA GLU A 227 -6.01 12.84 30.86
C GLU A 227 -7.23 13.68 30.42
N ALA A 228 -7.61 14.68 31.23
CA ALA A 228 -8.70 15.60 30.87
C ALA A 228 -8.39 16.38 29.57
N GLY A 229 -7.13 16.77 29.37
CA GLY A 229 -6.67 17.44 28.16
C GLY A 229 -6.77 16.56 26.92
N VAL A 230 -6.62 15.23 27.04
CA VAL A 230 -6.82 14.30 25.92
C VAL A 230 -8.29 14.22 25.52
N VAL A 231 -9.21 14.21 26.49
CA VAL A 231 -10.66 14.21 26.21
C VAL A 231 -11.07 15.53 25.55
N GLU A 232 -10.58 16.67 26.04
CA GLU A 232 -10.83 17.98 25.41
C GLU A 232 -10.27 18.05 23.98
N LEU A 233 -9.07 17.48 23.75
CA LEU A 233 -8.50 17.36 22.42
C LEU A 233 -9.40 16.52 21.51
N LEU A 234 -9.88 15.37 21.99
CA LEU A 234 -10.76 14.48 21.24
C LEU A 234 -12.05 15.20 20.80
N GLU A 235 -12.73 15.90 21.71
CA GLU A 235 -13.98 16.61 21.41
C GLU A 235 -13.78 17.70 20.35
N LYS A 236 -12.66 18.43 20.43
CA LYS A 236 -12.27 19.43 19.42
C LYS A 236 -12.02 18.78 18.06
N LEU A 237 -11.30 17.66 18.05
CA LEU A 237 -11.01 16.90 16.84
C LEU A 237 -12.26 16.29 16.23
N ASP A 238 -13.18 15.69 17.01
CA ASP A 238 -14.45 15.14 16.51
C ASP A 238 -15.34 16.21 15.88
N THR A 239 -15.37 17.40 16.46
CA THR A 239 -16.09 18.55 15.91
C THR A 239 -15.54 18.95 14.52
N LEU A 240 -14.21 18.92 14.35
CA LEU A 240 -13.55 19.18 13.06
C LEU A 240 -13.75 18.04 12.08
N GLU A 241 -13.56 16.80 12.53
CA GLU A 241 -13.65 15.60 11.72
C GLU A 241 -15.08 15.37 11.20
N THR A 242 -16.09 15.75 11.99
CA THR A 242 -17.49 15.78 11.55
C THR A 242 -17.69 16.69 10.35
N ARG A 243 -17.19 17.93 10.40
CA ARG A 243 -17.30 18.87 9.29
C ARG A 243 -16.48 18.43 8.08
N TYR A 244 -15.27 17.93 8.31
CA TYR A 244 -14.41 17.42 7.24
C TYR A 244 -15.05 16.23 6.51
N THR A 245 -15.61 15.28 7.28
CA THR A 245 -16.34 14.13 6.75
C THR A 245 -17.55 14.57 5.93
N GLN A 246 -18.33 15.54 6.42
CA GLN A 246 -19.46 16.09 5.64
C GLN A 246 -18.99 16.77 4.35
N ALA A 247 -17.88 17.50 4.36
CA ALA A 247 -17.34 18.15 3.15
C ALA A 247 -16.93 17.12 2.07
N LEU A 248 -16.40 15.97 2.49
CA LEU A 248 -15.94 14.90 1.60
C LEU A 248 -17.07 13.99 1.12
N TYR A 249 -17.94 13.55 2.03
CA TYR A 249 -18.79 12.37 1.84
C TYR A 249 -20.26 12.66 1.57
N SER A 250 -20.77 13.85 1.90
CA SER A 250 -22.19 14.18 1.69
C SER A 250 -22.64 14.05 0.23
N ARG A 251 -21.71 14.23 -0.72
CA ARG A 251 -21.98 14.07 -2.16
C ARG A 251 -22.21 12.62 -2.60
N ILE A 252 -21.78 11.65 -1.79
CA ILE A 252 -22.00 10.21 -2.02
C ILE A 252 -22.83 9.56 -0.91
N GLY A 253 -23.30 10.33 0.08
CA GLY A 253 -24.23 9.88 1.12
C GLY A 253 -23.63 8.86 2.10
N LEU A 254 -22.32 8.92 2.36
CA LEU A 254 -21.62 7.99 3.26
C LEU A 254 -21.18 8.62 4.59
N GLU A 255 -21.46 9.90 4.81
CA GLU A 255 -20.95 10.68 5.95
C GLU A 255 -21.29 10.06 7.31
N GLU A 256 -22.51 9.52 7.48
CA GLU A 256 -22.91 8.91 8.74
C GLU A 256 -22.15 7.60 9.02
N ALA A 257 -21.95 6.78 7.99
CA ALA A 257 -21.20 5.53 8.11
C ALA A 257 -19.72 5.79 8.40
N VAL A 258 -19.14 6.82 7.76
CA VAL A 258 -17.77 7.27 8.01
C VAL A 258 -17.62 7.79 9.45
N LEU A 259 -18.57 8.59 9.95
CA LEU A 259 -18.51 9.11 11.32
C LEU A 259 -18.61 8.01 12.37
N ARG A 260 -19.49 7.01 12.17
CA ARG A 260 -19.55 5.85 13.08
C ARG A 260 -18.22 5.08 13.08
N PHE A 261 -17.65 4.85 11.90
CA PHE A 261 -16.36 4.17 11.78
C PHE A 261 -15.22 4.96 12.44
N SER A 262 -15.17 6.28 12.21
CA SER A 262 -14.15 7.15 12.79
C SER A 262 -14.26 7.17 14.32
N ARG A 263 -15.46 7.30 14.88
CA ARG A 263 -15.70 7.27 16.35
C ARG A 263 -15.42 5.91 17.00
N TYR A 264 -15.68 4.80 16.30
CA TYR A 264 -15.22 3.48 16.74
C TYR A 264 -13.69 3.43 16.90
N ASN A 265 -12.96 4.04 15.98
CA ASN A 265 -11.49 4.10 16.04
C ASN A 265 -10.99 5.14 17.07
N ALA A 266 -11.73 6.23 17.31
CA ALA A 266 -11.45 7.14 18.42
C ALA A 266 -11.45 6.42 19.78
N ASP A 267 -12.39 5.51 20.00
CA ASP A 267 -12.42 4.69 21.21
C ASP A 267 -11.21 3.74 21.29
N LYS A 268 -10.74 3.20 20.16
CA LYS A 268 -9.49 2.42 20.11
C LYS A 268 -8.26 3.27 20.40
N ALA A 269 -8.19 4.50 19.89
CA ALA A 269 -7.13 5.45 20.20
C ALA A 269 -7.06 5.75 21.71
N LEU A 270 -8.21 5.96 22.36
CA LEU A 270 -8.29 6.11 23.82
C LEU A 270 -7.80 4.85 24.56
N MET A 271 -8.20 3.66 24.10
CA MET A 271 -7.72 2.40 24.69
C MET A 271 -6.20 2.25 24.59
N ASN A 272 -5.58 2.65 23.46
CA ASN A 272 -4.12 2.65 23.30
C ASN A 272 -3.42 3.57 24.31
N LEU A 273 -4.10 4.64 24.76
CA LEU A 273 -3.63 5.55 25.80
C LEU A 273 -3.97 5.09 27.23
N GLY A 274 -4.61 3.93 27.40
CA GLY A 274 -5.08 3.43 28.69
C GLY A 274 -6.32 4.16 29.24
N LEU A 275 -7.03 4.90 28.38
CA LEU A 275 -8.23 5.66 28.72
C LEU A 275 -9.51 4.89 28.40
N ARG A 276 -10.62 5.33 28.98
CA ARG A 276 -11.93 4.73 28.73
C ARG A 276 -12.50 5.22 27.39
N PRO A 277 -13.25 4.37 26.68
CA PRO A 277 -14.02 4.79 25.50
C PRO A 277 -14.91 6.00 25.80
N HIS A 278 -15.09 6.87 24.81
CA HIS A 278 -15.89 8.08 24.88
C HIS A 278 -17.21 7.96 24.13
N PHE A 279 -17.21 7.40 22.91
CA PHE A 279 -18.39 7.35 22.06
C PHE A 279 -19.24 6.09 22.29
N GLY A 280 -18.61 4.99 22.70
CA GLY A 280 -19.31 3.71 22.93
C GLY A 280 -19.83 3.08 21.64
N VAL A 281 -19.12 3.29 20.53
CA VAL A 281 -19.48 2.67 19.25
C VAL A 281 -18.94 1.24 19.24
N GLU A 282 -19.80 0.26 19.01
CA GLU A 282 -19.41 -1.14 18.98
C GLU A 282 -19.18 -1.62 17.54
N ALA A 283 -18.48 -2.75 17.39
CA ALA A 283 -18.15 -3.29 16.07
C ALA A 283 -19.40 -3.61 15.21
N GLN A 284 -20.53 -3.94 15.85
CA GLN A 284 -21.81 -4.19 15.18
C GLN A 284 -22.45 -2.93 14.57
N ASP A 285 -22.04 -1.74 15.02
CA ASP A 285 -22.56 -0.44 14.55
C ASP A 285 -21.78 0.08 13.32
N VAL A 286 -20.66 -0.57 13.01
CA VAL A 286 -19.77 -0.23 11.89
C VAL A 286 -20.17 -1.04 10.65
N ASN A 287 -19.99 -0.44 9.47
CA ASN A 287 -20.22 -1.13 8.21
C ASN A 287 -19.37 -2.43 8.14
N PRO A 288 -19.98 -3.61 7.96
CA PRO A 288 -19.28 -4.90 8.04
C PRO A 288 -18.24 -5.08 6.93
N VAL A 289 -18.41 -4.42 5.78
CA VAL A 289 -17.45 -4.46 4.66
C VAL A 289 -16.13 -3.80 5.09
N VAL A 290 -16.21 -2.61 5.68
CA VAL A 290 -15.05 -1.86 6.15
C VAL A 290 -14.42 -2.55 7.36
N LEU A 291 -15.24 -3.08 8.27
CA LEU A 291 -14.74 -3.82 9.43
C LEU A 291 -14.00 -5.11 9.04
N ALA A 292 -14.43 -5.79 7.97
CA ALA A 292 -13.71 -6.94 7.42
C ALA A 292 -12.34 -6.53 6.86
N GLY A 293 -12.22 -5.32 6.28
CA GLY A 293 -10.96 -4.74 5.84
C GLY A 293 -9.95 -4.54 6.96
N LEU A 294 -10.41 -4.23 8.19
CA LEU A 294 -9.54 -4.10 9.37
C LEU A 294 -8.99 -5.44 9.90
N ARG A 295 -9.53 -6.58 9.47
CA ARG A 295 -9.10 -7.89 9.99
C ARG A 295 -7.85 -8.37 9.26
N THR A 296 -6.71 -8.14 9.91
CA THR A 296 -5.40 -8.60 9.44
C THR A 296 -5.21 -10.13 9.51
N GLU A 297 -6.02 -10.83 10.31
CA GLU A 297 -5.91 -12.30 10.52
C GLU A 297 -6.65 -13.15 9.46
N THR A 298 -7.71 -12.63 8.84
CA THR A 298 -8.59 -13.42 7.97
C THR A 298 -8.25 -13.36 6.48
N LYS A 299 -7.26 -12.55 6.10
CA LYS A 299 -6.69 -12.64 4.76
C LYS A 299 -5.64 -13.74 4.80
N ASN A 300 -6.07 -14.95 4.49
CA ASN A 300 -5.19 -15.86 3.78
C ASN A 300 -4.62 -15.02 2.63
N HIS A 301 -3.34 -14.65 2.72
CA HIS A 301 -2.59 -14.24 1.55
C HIS A 301 -2.96 -15.26 0.48
N ASP A 302 -3.71 -14.79 -0.53
CA ASP A 302 -4.03 -15.63 -1.67
C ASP A 302 -2.70 -16.23 -2.11
N PHE A 303 -2.67 -17.51 -2.43
CA PHE A 303 -1.46 -18.32 -2.56
C PHE A 303 -0.46 -17.77 -3.62
N PHE A 304 -0.84 -16.69 -4.32
CA PHE A 304 -0.08 -15.86 -5.26
C PHE A 304 0.50 -14.54 -4.67
N SER A 305 0.27 -14.22 -3.40
CA SER A 305 0.93 -13.10 -2.72
C SER A 305 2.33 -13.56 -2.30
N THR A 306 3.24 -13.35 -3.23
CA THR A 306 4.63 -13.81 -3.20
C THR A 306 5.43 -13.15 -2.08
N LYS A 307 5.31 -13.62 -0.83
CA LYS A 307 6.46 -13.58 0.10
C LYS A 307 7.44 -14.68 -0.30
N GLY A 308 8.10 -14.47 -1.44
CA GLY A 308 9.34 -15.14 -1.80
C GLY A 308 10.49 -14.29 -1.29
N ASN A 309 11.22 -14.78 -0.29
CA ASN A 309 12.50 -14.19 0.10
C ASN A 309 13.39 -14.00 -1.14
N GLY A 310 13.68 -12.75 -1.50
CA GLY A 310 14.61 -12.43 -2.58
C GLY A 310 14.68 -10.94 -2.87
N TYR A 311 15.60 -10.23 -2.20
CA TYR A 311 16.04 -8.90 -2.59
C TYR A 311 16.46 -8.89 -4.07
N ILE A 312 15.76 -8.14 -4.93
CA ILE A 312 16.32 -7.70 -6.23
C ILE A 312 16.15 -6.18 -6.33
N LYS A 313 17.26 -5.50 -6.18
CA LYS A 313 17.42 -4.05 -6.30
C LYS A 313 17.28 -3.68 -7.79
N ALA A 314 16.24 -2.93 -8.15
CA ALA A 314 16.04 -2.42 -9.50
C ALA A 314 17.23 -1.53 -9.91
N THR A 315 18.12 -2.05 -10.76
CA THR A 315 19.33 -1.35 -11.19
C THR A 315 19.45 -1.42 -12.70
N ARG A 316 18.46 -0.88 -13.44
CA ARG A 316 18.62 -0.41 -14.82
C ARG A 316 17.33 0.25 -15.29
N VAL A 317 17.37 1.55 -15.48
CA VAL A 317 16.38 2.27 -16.30
C VAL A 317 16.98 2.32 -17.71
N GLU A 318 16.33 1.67 -18.67
CA GLU A 318 16.70 1.75 -20.09
C GLU A 318 15.73 2.71 -20.83
N PRO A 319 16.22 3.48 -21.81
CA PRO A 319 15.40 4.45 -22.53
C PRO A 319 14.41 3.77 -23.49
N LEU A 320 13.23 4.36 -23.61
CA LEU A 320 12.12 3.87 -24.43
C LEU A 320 12.49 3.78 -25.93
N SER A 321 11.99 2.73 -26.59
CA SER A 321 12.05 2.47 -28.04
C SER A 321 10.65 2.49 -28.66
N ASP A 322 10.56 2.55 -29.99
CA ASP A 322 9.27 2.57 -30.71
C ASP A 322 8.39 1.32 -30.45
N LEU A 323 8.98 0.24 -29.90
CA LEU A 323 8.25 -0.95 -29.46
C LEU A 323 7.47 -0.73 -28.14
N ASP A 324 7.79 0.31 -27.37
CA ASP A 324 7.11 0.68 -26.12
C ASP A 324 5.81 1.46 -26.37
N PHE A 325 5.53 1.83 -27.62
CA PHE A 325 4.27 2.45 -28.07
C PHE A 325 3.34 1.44 -28.75
N PHE A 326 3.51 0.15 -28.46
CA PHE A 326 2.60 -0.89 -28.90
C PHE A 326 1.47 -1.08 -27.88
N PHE A 327 0.29 -0.51 -28.18
CA PHE A 327 -0.89 -0.54 -27.31
C PHE A 327 -1.77 -1.78 -27.60
N PRO A 328 -1.87 -2.76 -26.67
CA PRO A 328 -2.60 -4.03 -26.89
C PRO A 328 -4.14 -3.90 -26.87
N GLU A 329 -4.69 -2.70 -26.70
CA GLU A 329 -6.11 -2.45 -26.42
C GLU A 329 -6.91 -1.87 -27.60
N LEU A 330 -6.25 -1.65 -28.76
CA LEU A 330 -6.93 -1.35 -30.04
C LEU A 330 -7.13 -2.61 -30.90
N VAL A 331 -7.22 -3.76 -30.25
CA VAL A 331 -6.86 -5.02 -30.89
C VAL A 331 -8.09 -5.90 -31.14
N PRO A 332 -8.27 -6.42 -32.37
CA PRO A 332 -9.29 -7.43 -32.68
C PRO A 332 -9.15 -8.69 -31.81
N ASP A 333 -10.26 -9.35 -31.49
CA ASP A 333 -10.24 -10.68 -30.88
C ASP A 333 -9.25 -11.60 -31.63
N LEU A 334 -8.46 -12.36 -30.87
CA LEU A 334 -7.50 -13.32 -31.42
C LEU A 334 -8.25 -14.30 -32.34
N GLN A 335 -7.87 -14.31 -33.62
CA GLN A 335 -8.48 -15.18 -34.61
C GLN A 335 -8.17 -16.64 -34.28
N PRO A 336 -9.08 -17.58 -34.62
CA PRO A 336 -8.89 -18.99 -34.32
C PRO A 336 -7.67 -19.57 -35.05
N VAL A 337 -7.10 -20.62 -34.46
CA VAL A 337 -5.96 -21.35 -34.99
C VAL A 337 -6.44 -22.52 -35.85
N PHE A 338 -5.91 -22.65 -37.05
CA PHE A 338 -6.15 -23.79 -37.92
C PHE A 338 -5.24 -24.96 -37.55
N LYS A 339 -5.85 -26.06 -37.12
CA LYS A 339 -5.16 -27.34 -36.97
C LYS A 339 -4.89 -27.96 -38.34
N ARG A 340 -3.93 -28.88 -38.34
CA ARG A 340 -3.48 -29.67 -39.50
C ARG A 340 -4.60 -30.41 -40.25
N ASP A 341 -5.68 -30.75 -39.55
CA ASP A 341 -6.85 -31.45 -40.09
C ASP A 341 -7.95 -30.49 -40.57
N GLY A 342 -7.65 -29.19 -40.65
CA GLY A 342 -8.60 -28.15 -41.04
C GLY A 342 -9.52 -27.67 -39.92
N ARG A 343 -9.48 -28.28 -38.72
CA ARG A 343 -10.31 -27.84 -37.60
C ARG A 343 -9.83 -26.50 -37.04
N GLN A 344 -10.77 -25.60 -36.77
CA GLN A 344 -10.50 -24.37 -36.04
C GLN A 344 -10.57 -24.62 -34.53
N VAL A 345 -9.63 -24.06 -33.80
CA VAL A 345 -9.64 -24.04 -32.33
C VAL A 345 -9.33 -22.65 -31.80
N PRO A 346 -9.80 -22.30 -30.59
CA PRO A 346 -9.40 -21.05 -29.95
C PRO A 346 -7.88 -20.92 -29.84
N PHE A 347 -7.39 -19.69 -29.98
CA PHE A 347 -6.00 -19.37 -29.66
C PHE A 347 -5.76 -19.61 -28.16
N ASP A 348 -4.69 -20.32 -27.83
CA ASP A 348 -4.36 -20.74 -26.47
C ASP A 348 -2.86 -20.56 -26.28
N GLU A 349 -2.48 -19.44 -25.65
CA GLU A 349 -1.09 -19.06 -25.41
C GLU A 349 -0.38 -20.05 -24.48
N MET A 350 -1.11 -20.70 -23.57
CA MET A 350 -0.54 -21.69 -22.66
C MET A 350 -0.02 -22.91 -23.41
N ARG A 351 -0.55 -23.23 -24.59
CA ARG A 351 0.03 -24.30 -25.43
C ARG A 351 1.40 -23.94 -25.98
N ILE A 352 1.63 -22.66 -26.27
CA ILE A 352 2.91 -22.16 -26.76
C ILE A 352 3.92 -22.19 -25.61
N VAL A 353 3.55 -21.61 -24.46
CA VAL A 353 4.39 -21.58 -23.25
C VAL A 353 4.77 -23.00 -22.81
N ASN A 354 3.82 -23.91 -22.73
CA ASN A 354 4.08 -25.30 -22.34
C ASN A 354 5.01 -26.04 -23.33
N ALA A 355 4.94 -25.72 -24.62
CA ALA A 355 5.82 -26.33 -25.62
C ALA A 355 7.26 -25.81 -25.50
N VAL A 356 7.42 -24.50 -25.25
CA VAL A 356 8.70 -23.84 -24.99
C VAL A 356 9.33 -24.36 -23.69
N GLN A 357 8.57 -24.44 -22.60
CA GLN A 357 9.05 -24.96 -21.31
C GLN A 357 9.51 -26.42 -21.41
N LYS A 358 8.80 -27.26 -22.18
CA LYS A 358 9.23 -28.65 -22.42
C LYS A 358 10.56 -28.73 -23.17
N ALA A 359 10.76 -27.88 -24.17
CA ALA A 359 12.03 -27.82 -24.88
C ALA A 359 13.17 -27.32 -23.97
N ALA A 360 12.91 -26.27 -23.17
CA ALA A 360 13.87 -25.71 -22.22
C ALA A 360 14.25 -26.71 -21.12
N HIS A 361 13.28 -27.45 -20.60
CA HIS A 361 13.52 -28.50 -19.62
C HIS A 361 14.38 -29.63 -20.19
N ALA A 362 14.16 -30.02 -21.45
CA ALA A 362 14.94 -31.06 -22.12
C ALA A 362 16.41 -30.67 -22.35
N THR A 363 16.73 -29.38 -22.41
CA THR A 363 18.09 -28.87 -22.53
C THR A 363 18.71 -28.45 -21.19
N GLY A 364 17.93 -28.44 -20.11
CA GLY A 364 18.36 -27.94 -18.79
C GLY A 364 18.53 -26.42 -18.73
N VAL A 365 18.03 -25.68 -19.73
CA VAL A 365 18.10 -24.22 -19.80
C VAL A 365 16.90 -23.62 -19.08
N VAL A 366 17.14 -22.66 -18.19
CA VAL A 366 16.08 -21.86 -17.57
C VAL A 366 15.82 -20.67 -18.47
N LEU A 367 14.63 -20.61 -19.05
CA LEU A 367 14.20 -19.45 -19.83
C LEU A 367 13.52 -18.43 -18.93
N ASP A 368 13.91 -17.18 -19.11
CA ASP A 368 13.21 -16.03 -18.55
C ASP A 368 11.81 -15.94 -19.18
N PHE A 369 10.78 -15.95 -18.32
CA PHE A 369 9.39 -15.90 -18.75
C PHE A 369 9.09 -14.61 -19.52
N GLU A 370 9.71 -13.50 -19.15
CA GLU A 370 9.51 -12.22 -19.82
C GLU A 370 10.12 -12.23 -21.23
N GLN A 371 11.29 -12.86 -21.40
CA GLN A 371 11.91 -13.02 -22.72
C GLN A 371 11.08 -13.94 -23.63
N VAL A 372 10.52 -15.02 -23.07
CA VAL A 372 9.60 -15.91 -23.81
C VAL A 372 8.32 -15.16 -24.19
N ALA A 373 7.75 -14.36 -23.29
CA ALA A 373 6.58 -13.55 -23.60
C ALA A 373 6.88 -12.56 -24.74
N ARG A 374 7.97 -11.80 -24.62
CA ARG A 374 8.36 -10.73 -25.55
C ARG A 374 8.76 -11.23 -26.93
N HIS A 375 9.56 -12.29 -27.02
CA HIS A 375 10.13 -12.75 -28.30
C HIS A 375 9.32 -13.85 -28.98
N ILE A 376 8.40 -14.50 -28.26
CA ILE A 376 7.64 -15.63 -28.80
C ILE A 376 6.14 -15.37 -28.72
N VAL A 377 5.60 -15.13 -27.53
CA VAL A 377 4.14 -15.11 -27.32
C VAL A 377 3.50 -13.86 -27.91
N GLU A 378 4.03 -12.67 -27.63
CA GLU A 378 3.47 -11.40 -28.08
C GLU A 378 3.55 -11.19 -29.61
N PRO A 379 4.65 -11.53 -30.31
CA PRO A 379 4.69 -11.49 -31.77
C PRO A 379 3.65 -12.40 -32.42
N ILE A 380 3.43 -13.59 -31.85
CA ILE A 380 2.41 -14.53 -32.34
C ILE A 380 1.00 -13.98 -32.08
N LYS A 381 0.76 -13.38 -30.90
CA LYS A 381 -0.52 -12.75 -30.57
C LYS A 381 -0.81 -11.59 -31.52
N LEU A 382 0.14 -10.68 -31.72
CA LEU A 382 0.02 -9.56 -32.66
C LEU A 382 -0.45 -10.02 -34.05
N GLU A 383 0.13 -11.09 -34.57
CA GLU A 383 -0.30 -11.60 -35.88
C GLU A 383 -1.65 -12.34 -35.84
N ALA A 384 -1.91 -13.10 -34.77
CA ALA A 384 -3.19 -13.76 -34.55
C ALA A 384 -4.36 -12.77 -34.39
N ARG A 385 -4.08 -11.50 -34.07
CA ARG A 385 -5.06 -10.41 -34.04
C ARG A 385 -5.44 -9.92 -35.44
N GLN A 386 -4.58 -10.17 -36.44
CA GLN A 386 -4.80 -9.71 -37.82
C GLN A 386 -5.35 -10.81 -38.73
N ARG A 387 -5.00 -12.07 -38.47
CA ARG A 387 -5.43 -13.23 -39.27
C ARG A 387 -5.37 -14.52 -38.48
N SER A 388 -6.13 -15.52 -38.92
CA SER A 388 -5.96 -16.89 -38.43
C SER A 388 -4.59 -17.46 -38.82
N LEU A 389 -3.97 -18.14 -37.86
CA LEU A 389 -2.68 -18.82 -38.03
C LEU A 389 -2.89 -20.33 -38.04
N SER A 390 -2.14 -21.04 -38.87
CA SER A 390 -2.00 -22.49 -38.76
C SER A 390 -1.08 -22.86 -37.59
N VAL A 391 -1.23 -24.10 -37.10
CA VAL A 391 -0.30 -24.65 -36.10
C VAL A 391 1.15 -24.64 -36.60
N GLU A 392 1.37 -24.87 -37.90
CA GLU A 392 2.68 -24.78 -38.56
C GLU A 392 3.28 -23.38 -38.40
N GLU A 393 2.50 -22.34 -38.71
CA GLU A 393 2.94 -20.95 -38.65
C GLU A 393 3.26 -20.51 -37.23
N ILE A 394 2.50 -20.98 -36.23
CA ILE A 394 2.82 -20.75 -34.82
C ILE A 394 4.13 -21.45 -34.46
N GLN A 395 4.33 -22.69 -34.90
CA GLN A 395 5.55 -23.43 -34.61
C GLN A 395 6.80 -22.78 -35.22
N ASP A 396 6.72 -22.27 -36.45
CA ASP A 396 7.84 -21.58 -37.12
C ASP A 396 8.19 -20.24 -36.43
N ARG A 397 7.21 -19.61 -35.77
CA ARG A 397 7.44 -18.37 -34.98
C ARG A 397 8.08 -18.66 -33.64
N VAL A 398 7.64 -19.73 -32.97
CA VAL A 398 8.30 -20.22 -31.74
C VAL A 398 9.75 -20.56 -32.01
N GLU A 399 10.05 -21.22 -33.13
CA GLU A 399 11.41 -21.52 -33.55
C GLU A 399 12.26 -20.27 -33.73
N ARG A 400 11.76 -19.26 -34.47
CA ARG A 400 12.47 -18.00 -34.68
C ARG A 400 12.73 -17.24 -33.37
N GLY A 401 11.71 -17.09 -32.53
CA GLY A 401 11.87 -16.41 -31.24
C GLY A 401 12.84 -17.15 -30.31
N LEU A 402 12.81 -18.49 -30.29
CA LEU A 402 13.81 -19.27 -29.56
C LEU A 402 15.22 -19.12 -30.16
N MET A 403 15.36 -19.00 -31.48
CA MET A 403 16.66 -18.77 -32.12
C MET A 403 17.32 -17.46 -31.70
N GLU A 404 16.53 -16.46 -31.33
CA GLU A 404 17.01 -15.15 -30.88
C GLU A 404 17.43 -15.15 -29.40
N ILE A 405 16.66 -15.82 -28.54
CA ILE A 405 16.88 -15.78 -27.08
C ILE A 405 17.64 -16.98 -26.52
N ALA A 406 17.53 -18.16 -27.15
CA ALA A 406 18.11 -19.41 -26.68
C ALA A 406 18.26 -20.45 -27.82
N PRO A 407 19.25 -20.30 -28.71
CA PRO A 407 19.45 -21.16 -29.89
C PRO A 407 19.50 -22.67 -29.58
N GLU A 408 20.05 -23.04 -28.43
CA GLU A 408 20.13 -24.43 -27.96
C GLU A 408 18.75 -25.02 -27.63
N VAL A 409 17.83 -24.23 -27.08
CA VAL A 409 16.45 -24.63 -26.82
C VAL A 409 15.67 -24.73 -28.14
N ALA A 410 15.93 -23.79 -29.06
CA ALA A 410 15.33 -23.81 -30.38
C ALA A 410 15.65 -25.11 -31.13
N LYS A 411 16.91 -25.55 -31.08
CA LYS A 411 17.34 -26.83 -31.67
C LYS A 411 16.58 -28.02 -31.08
N ALA A 412 16.40 -28.07 -29.77
CA ALA A 412 15.64 -29.14 -29.11
C ALA A 412 14.15 -29.12 -29.49
N TYR A 413 13.57 -27.92 -29.59
CA TYR A 413 12.20 -27.71 -30.04
C TYR A 413 11.97 -28.20 -31.48
N ILE A 414 12.88 -27.88 -32.41
CA ILE A 414 12.84 -28.34 -33.81
C ILE A 414 12.88 -29.87 -33.89
N LEU A 415 13.81 -30.50 -33.17
CA LEU A 415 13.93 -31.96 -33.15
C LEU A 415 12.66 -32.63 -32.60
N TYR A 416 12.11 -32.12 -31.50
CA TYR A 416 10.85 -32.62 -30.95
C TYR A 416 9.68 -32.47 -31.92
N ARG A 417 9.59 -31.35 -32.64
CA ARG A 417 8.58 -31.12 -33.69
C ARG A 417 8.72 -32.15 -34.81
N GLU A 418 9.93 -32.41 -35.29
CA GLU A 418 10.22 -33.41 -36.33
C GLU A 418 9.84 -34.83 -35.89
N GLU A 419 10.23 -35.23 -34.68
CA GLU A 419 9.88 -36.55 -34.13
C GLU A 419 8.37 -36.76 -34.06
N ARG A 420 7.63 -35.75 -33.57
CA ARG A 420 6.17 -35.79 -33.55
C ARG A 420 5.58 -35.80 -34.95
N ALA A 421 6.18 -35.10 -35.92
CA ALA A 421 5.74 -35.15 -37.32
C ALA A 421 5.95 -36.54 -37.94
N ARG A 422 7.09 -37.20 -37.67
CA ARG A 422 7.41 -38.55 -38.14
C ARG A 422 6.50 -39.61 -37.50
N ALA A 423 6.25 -39.53 -36.19
CA ALA A 423 5.34 -40.44 -35.48
C ALA A 423 3.92 -40.41 -36.08
N ARG A 424 3.45 -39.22 -36.48
CA ARG A 424 2.14 -39.00 -37.10
C ARG A 424 2.06 -39.42 -38.57
N ARG A 425 3.18 -39.69 -39.25
CA ARG A 425 3.20 -40.28 -40.62
C ARG A 425 3.20 -41.82 -40.59
N ARG A 426 3.44 -42.41 -39.42
CA ARG A 426 3.47 -43.88 -39.18
C ARG A 426 2.15 -44.41 -38.60
N THR A 427 1.20 -43.52 -38.33
CA THR A 427 -0.18 -43.78 -37.92
C THR A 427 -1.08 -43.18 -38.99
#